data_AF-A0A9D9I0X0-F1
#
_entry.id   AF-A0A9D9I0X0-F1
#
_cell.length_a   1.000
_cell.length_b   1.000
_cell.length_c   1.000
_cell.angle_alpha   90.00
_cell.angle_beta   90.00
_cell.angle_gamma   90.00
#
_symmetry.space_group_name_H-M   'P 1'
#
loop_
_entity.id
_entity.type
_entity.pdbx_description
1 polymer ?
#
loop_
_entity_poly.entity_id
_entity_poly.type
_entity_poly.pdbx_seq_one_letter_code
_entity_poly.pdbx_strand_id
1 'polypeptide(L)' 'MAILEGYVAHIRFRNEENGYTVLTLETSIDEETCVGNFNYINEGEYMRLEGDYMEHPVHGPQFKVEKYEVKAAEGIK' A
#
# COMPACT_ATOMS: atom_id res chain seq x y z
N MET A 1 -4.88 -12.34 -7.68
CA MET A 1 -3.67 -11.67 -7.17
C MET A 1 -3.04 -10.80 -8.25
N ALA A 2 -3.25 -9.50 -8.14
CA ALA A 2 -2.53 -8.46 -8.86
C ALA A 2 -1.33 -7.97 -8.03
N ILE A 3 -0.42 -7.27 -8.68
CA ILE A 3 0.81 -6.74 -8.11
C ILE A 3 0.82 -5.23 -8.35
N LEU A 4 1.08 -4.45 -7.30
CA LEU A 4 1.27 -3.01 -7.37
C LEU A 4 2.66 -2.66 -6.84
N GLU A 5 3.34 -1.73 -7.50
CA GLU A 5 4.65 -1.23 -7.10
C GLU A 5 4.63 0.30 -7.14
N GLY A 6 5.12 0.93 -6.08
CA GLY A 6 5.04 2.37 -5.95
C GLY A 6 5.57 2.89 -4.63
N TYR A 7 5.50 4.21 -4.44
CA TYR A 7 5.85 4.87 -3.19
C TYR A 7 4.62 4.99 -2.30
N VAL A 8 4.79 4.77 -0.99
CA VAL A 8 3.74 5.07 -0.01
C VAL A 8 3.60 6.60 0.06
N ALA A 9 2.60 7.15 -0.60
CA ALA A 9 2.38 8.60 -0.67
C ALA A 9 1.83 9.14 0.64
N HIS A 10 0.77 8.50 1.16
CA HIS A 10 0.13 8.94 2.41
C HIS A 10 -0.47 7.77 3.20
N ILE A 11 -0.24 7.74 4.51
CA ILE A 11 -0.90 6.79 5.41
C ILE A 11 -2.17 7.45 5.97
N ARG A 12 -3.33 7.10 5.41
CA ARG A 12 -4.63 7.71 5.81
C ARG A 12 -5.10 7.23 7.17
N PHE A 13 -4.82 5.97 7.51
CA PHE A 13 -5.19 5.38 8.79
C PHE A 13 -4.24 4.24 9.13
N ARG A 14 -3.90 4.10 10.41
CA ARG A 14 -3.16 2.95 10.93
C ARG A 14 -3.72 2.57 12.29
N ASN A 15 -4.02 1.30 12.46
CA ASN A 15 -4.32 0.70 13.75
C ASN A 15 -3.02 0.06 14.29
N GLU A 16 -2.49 0.61 15.38
CA GLU A 16 -1.25 0.15 16.00
C GLU A 16 -1.40 -1.19 16.75
N GLU A 17 -2.64 -1.59 17.11
CA GLU A 17 -2.90 -2.84 17.83
C GLU A 17 -2.78 -4.08 16.93
N ASN A 18 -3.23 -3.98 15.67
CA ASN A 18 -3.25 -5.11 14.72
C ASN A 18 -2.52 -4.84 13.40
N GLY A 19 -1.93 -3.66 13.23
CA GLY A 19 -1.18 -3.27 12.03
C GLY A 19 -2.04 -2.94 10.80
N TYR A 20 -3.38 -2.91 10.94
CA TYR A 20 -4.25 -2.57 9.81
C TYR A 20 -3.99 -1.13 9.36
N THR A 21 -3.63 -0.97 8.10
CA THR A 21 -3.23 0.31 7.53
C THR A 21 -4.01 0.54 6.23
N VAL A 22 -4.53 1.76 6.09
CA VAL A 22 -5.09 2.29 4.87
C VAL A 22 -4.12 3.34 4.35
N LEU A 23 -3.56 3.10 3.18
CA LEU A 23 -2.56 3.98 2.59
C LEU A 23 -2.88 4.27 1.13
N THR A 24 -2.28 5.32 0.62
CA THR A 24 -2.26 5.66 -0.81
C THR A 24 -0.89 5.31 -1.36
N LEU A 25 -0.85 4.43 -2.36
CA LEU A 25 0.35 4.03 -3.07
C LEU A 25 0.41 4.78 -4.39
N GLU A 26 1.41 5.64 -4.55
CA GLU A 26 1.69 6.32 -5.81
C GLU A 26 2.45 5.36 -6.73
N THR A 27 1.76 4.85 -7.75
CA THR A 27 2.35 4.02 -8.79
C THR A 27 2.80 4.89 -9.97
N SER A 28 3.46 4.29 -10.97
CA SER A 28 3.87 5.03 -12.18
C SER A 28 2.70 5.46 -13.07
N ILE A 29 1.49 4.95 -12.83
CA ILE A 29 0.30 5.21 -13.65
C ILE A 29 -0.63 6.17 -12.91
N ASP A 30 -0.99 5.82 -11.67
CA ASP A 30 -1.96 6.53 -10.83
C ASP A 30 -1.73 6.24 -9.33
N GLU A 31 -2.47 6.95 -8.48
CA GLU A 31 -2.52 6.71 -7.04
C GLU A 31 -3.58 5.67 -6.67
N GLU A 32 -3.15 4.59 -6.03
CA GLU A 32 -4.02 3.47 -5.63
C GLU A 32 -4.27 3.47 -4.12
N THR A 33 -5.52 3.27 -3.70
CA THR A 33 -5.84 3.10 -2.27
C THR A 33 -5.64 1.65 -1.86
N CYS A 34 -4.69 1.39 -0.97
CA CYS A 34 -4.36 0.05 -0.49
C CYS A 34 -4.75 -0.15 0.98
N VAL A 35 -5.26 -1.34 1.31
CA VAL A 35 -5.65 -1.74 2.66
C VAL A 35 -5.06 -3.09 3.03
N GLY A 36 -4.50 -3.22 4.22
CA GLY A 36 -3.89 -4.47 4.66
C GLY A 36 -3.24 -4.37 6.03
N ASN A 37 -2.64 -5.46 6.50
CA ASN A 37 -1.91 -5.48 7.77
C ASN A 37 -0.41 -5.36 7.51
N PHE A 38 0.20 -4.30 8.04
CA PHE A 38 1.61 -4.00 7.86
C PHE A 38 2.30 -3.91 9.23
N ASN A 39 3.35 -4.69 9.42
CA ASN A 39 4.14 -4.64 10.67
C ASN A 39 4.89 -3.30 10.79
N TYR A 40 5.47 -2.84 9.68
CA TYR A 40 6.21 -1.59 9.59
C TYR A 40 5.98 -0.98 8.22
N ILE A 41 5.61 0.30 8.20
CA ILE A 41 5.34 1.07 6.99
C ILE A 41 5.47 2.56 7.27
N ASN A 42 6.12 3.27 6.36
CA ASN A 42 6.24 4.73 6.40
C ASN A 42 5.98 5.34 5.03
N GLU A 43 5.61 6.62 5.07
CA GLU A 43 5.49 7.46 3.88
C GLU A 43 6.87 7.65 3.23
N GLY A 44 6.92 7.65 1.90
CA GLY A 44 8.14 7.73 1.10
C GLY A 44 8.86 6.40 0.89
N GLU A 45 8.42 5.29 1.49
CA GLU A 45 8.99 3.97 1.21
C GLU A 45 8.49 3.42 -0.12
N TYR A 46 9.40 2.83 -0.91
CA TYR A 46 9.03 2.11 -2.12
C TYR A 46 8.66 0.66 -1.77
N MET A 47 7.47 0.24 -2.18
CA MET A 47 6.93 -1.07 -1.80
C MET A 47 6.34 -1.80 -2.99
N ARG A 48 6.46 -3.12 -2.96
CA ARG A 48 5.73 -4.05 -3.83
C ARG A 48 4.64 -4.72 -3.03
N LEU A 49 3.39 -4.51 -3.43
CA LEU A 49 2.19 -5.05 -2.81
C LEU A 49 1.57 -6.12 -3.71
N GLU A 50 1.12 -7.22 -3.13
CA GLU A 50 0.43 -8.30 -3.83
C GLU A 50 -0.90 -8.57 -3.12
N GLY A 51 -1.97 -8.67 -3.90
CA GLY A 51 -3.31 -8.70 -3.36
C GLY A 51 -4.39 -8.68 -4.42
N ASP A 52 -5.60 -8.33 -4.02
CA ASP A 52 -6.77 -8.34 -4.91
C ASP A 52 -7.61 -7.07 -4.74
N TYR A 53 -8.20 -6.61 -5.84
CA TYR A 53 -9.11 -5.47 -5.82
C TYR A 53 -10.43 -5.88 -5.18
N MET A 54 -10.91 -5.04 -4.27
CA MET A 54 -12.22 -5.14 -3.64
C MET A 54 -12.98 -3.83 -3.81
N GLU A 55 -14.30 -3.92 -3.91
CA GLU A 55 -15.16 -2.74 -3.98
C GLU A 55 -15.75 -2.47 -2.59
N HIS A 56 -15.42 -1.33 -2.00
CA HIS A 56 -16.01 -0.89 -0.75
C HIS A 56 -17.29 -0.09 -1.06
N PRO A 57 -18.45 -0.43 -0.48
CA PRO A 57 -19.74 0.17 -0.84
C PRO A 57 -19.84 1.69 -0.59
N VAL A 58 -18.92 2.26 0.21
CA VAL A 58 -18.87 3.68 0.56
C VAL A 58 -17.70 4.42 -0.10
N HIS A 59 -16.56 3.74 -0.29
CA HIS A 59 -15.30 4.39 -0.68
C HIS A 59 -14.84 4.03 -2.09
N GLY A 60 -15.55 3.11 -2.76
CA GLY A 60 -15.20 2.65 -4.10
C GLY A 60 -14.10 1.58 -4.08
N PRO A 61 -13.32 1.46 -5.18
CA PRO A 61 -12.32 0.41 -5.32
C PRO A 61 -11.15 0.59 -4.33
N GLN A 62 -10.73 -0.51 -3.73
CA GLN A 62 -9.58 -0.59 -2.83
C GLN A 62 -8.77 -1.83 -3.16
N PHE A 63 -7.45 -1.75 -2.99
CA PHE A 63 -6.56 -2.88 -3.17
C PHE A 63 -6.28 -3.55 -1.82
N LYS A 64 -6.81 -4.76 -1.63
CA LYS A 64 -6.58 -5.54 -0.41
C LYS A 64 -5.24 -6.26 -0.51
N VAL A 65 -4.27 -5.80 0.26
CA VAL A 65 -2.92 -6.34 0.31
C VAL A 65 -2.90 -7.61 1.16
N GLU A 66 -2.43 -8.70 0.56
CA GLU A 66 -2.22 -9.97 1.25
C GLU A 66 -0.73 -10.22 1.53
N LYS A 67 0.16 -9.70 0.68
CA LYS A 67 1.61 -9.73 0.87
C LYS A 67 2.22 -8.40 0.48
N TYR A 68 3.30 -8.02 1.15
CA TYR A 68 4.07 -6.83 0.83
C TYR A 68 5.56 -7.10 0.97
N GLU A 69 6.35 -6.39 0.18
CA GLU A 69 7.80 -6.39 0.22
C GLU A 69 8.29 -4.95 0.16
N VAL A 70 9.08 -4.55 1.15
CA VAL A 70 9.78 -3.26 1.14
C VAL A 70 10.98 -3.42 0.22
N LYS A 71 11.02 -2.63 -0.85
CA LYS A 71 12.16 -2.59 -1.76
C LYS A 71 12.96 -1.35 -1.43
N ALA A 72 14.25 -1.52 -1.21
CA ALA A 72 15.15 -0.37 -1.22
C ALA A 72 15.03 0.29 -2.59
N ALA A 73 14.64 1.57 -2.64
CA ALA A 73 14.85 2.35 -3.85
C ALA A 73 16.34 2.27 -4.14
N GLU A 74 16.73 1.64 -5.26
CA GLU A 74 18.13 1.49 -5.65
C GLU A 74 18.78 2.86 -5.56
N GLY A 75 19.69 2.99 -4.58
CA GLY A 75 20.14 4.28 -4.09
C GLY A 75 20.65 5.17 -5.21
N ILE A 76 20.24 6.43 -5.18
CA ILE A 76 21.05 7.49 -5.77
C ILE A 76 22.34 7.50 -4.94
N LYS A 77 23.37 6.85 -5.47
CA LYS A 77 24.74 6.88 -4.95
C LYS A 77 25.39 8.22 -5.27
#